data_AF-A0A958DYQ8-F1
#
_entry.id   AF-A0A958DYQ8-F1
#
_cell.length_a   1.000
_cell.length_b   1.000
_cell.length_c   1.000
_cell.angle_alpha   90.00
_cell.angle_beta   90.00
_cell.angle_gamma   90.00
#
_symmetry.space_group_name_H-M   'P 1'
#
loop_
_entity.id
_entity.type
_entity.pdbx_description
1 polymer ?
#
loop_
_entity_poly.entity_id
_entity_poly.type
_entity_poly.pdbx_seq_one_letter_code
_entity_poly.pdbx_strand_id
1 'polypeptide(L)'
;MSLTTDVISRNYQSTLQLVETLLRRDFRQRGYDSEISAELDDLCLSVIGHEPVVLLIQQIPFEPSVYQPLVLSAIDEVKRLFFPDIRKKRFVSINALNGDTEWLADEPEIDEESPQPELADALENLISRESNEYLQNIIAPVFPEWQHQLSYWWQSIRNHSFAEIAETIEQRVQLLKTHFPSGNFVNFAQIDSEQSLSDAEIRHIFLQFYLGMERSLPTAFLQTDGENRAAVMVQTFFETLQLSPEHVLDQKDETFFIRHKLQSVYRYFNYSANRVLLNAFPAAIAPWQNSKIAPQFWDDPQNRVDAICWLVEKRLKLNPDALFRKSPDRDDFAANGLSYMFNTFYNSVSRALAEAYPEKQPWELGKVPFEFWNNDTAAAAIRWMINQKSWHPDELPEKVRTRELTRKTFSEFGLATVFEKRFAKNIFRAISAAYPGRYYPWELGKVPGSYWEAPENVFSASRWVAEKAGIPETEIVPAVRQSRLTWQEFSQHSIGAVLKKHAKGDLVRMFAPQFWRSRREQLKEHKLLKKINHLKQAEHKTNLFHLLLYGLFYSQIQQSAHQNIQRYQRLERRIQLRSSQFSDR
;
A
#
# COMPACT_ATOMS: atom_id res chain seq x y z
N MET A 1 47.05 -53.87 -30.60
CA MET A 1 46.53 -53.33 -31.87
C MET A 1 46.26 -51.86 -31.64
N SER A 2 46.99 -50.95 -32.29
CA SER A 2 46.73 -49.51 -32.17
C SER A 2 45.42 -49.19 -32.88
N LEU A 3 44.51 -48.51 -32.21
CA LEU A 3 43.27 -48.04 -32.83
C LEU A 3 43.59 -47.09 -33.99
N THR A 4 42.75 -47.08 -35.02
CA THR A 4 42.90 -46.09 -36.09
C THR A 4 42.55 -44.70 -35.57
N THR A 5 43.12 -43.66 -36.17
CA THR A 5 42.92 -42.26 -35.76
C THR A 5 41.43 -41.89 -35.70
N ASP A 6 40.63 -42.43 -36.62
CA ASP A 6 39.17 -42.22 -36.67
C ASP A 6 38.41 -42.88 -35.51
N VAL A 7 38.93 -43.98 -34.97
CA VAL A 7 38.35 -44.64 -33.80
C VAL A 7 38.75 -43.89 -32.53
N ILE A 8 39.99 -43.42 -32.43
CA ILE A 8 40.47 -42.61 -31.30
C ILE A 8 39.69 -41.28 -31.22
N SER A 9 39.45 -40.62 -32.36
CA SER A 9 38.66 -39.38 -32.40
C SER A 9 37.21 -39.60 -31.95
N ARG A 10 36.59 -40.71 -32.39
CA ARG A 10 35.24 -41.10 -31.93
C ARG A 10 35.21 -41.46 -30.44
N ASN A 11 36.25 -42.14 -29.95
CA ASN A 11 36.40 -42.44 -28.53
C ASN A 11 36.48 -41.16 -27.69
N TYR A 12 37.27 -40.19 -28.13
CA TYR A 12 37.41 -38.89 -27.46
C TYR A 12 36.07 -38.16 -27.35
N GLN A 13 35.34 -38.01 -28.46
CA GLN A 13 34.04 -37.32 -28.47
C GLN A 13 33.00 -38.03 -27.59
N SER A 14 32.97 -39.37 -27.66
CA SER A 14 32.02 -40.17 -26.86
C SER A 14 32.36 -40.12 -25.36
N THR A 15 33.65 -40.07 -25.02
CA THR A 15 34.12 -39.91 -23.64
C THR A 15 33.80 -38.51 -23.11
N LEU A 16 33.95 -37.46 -23.93
CA LEU A 16 33.58 -36.08 -23.55
C LEU A 16 32.09 -35.95 -23.20
N GLN A 17 31.22 -36.53 -24.02
CA GLN A 17 29.77 -36.53 -23.73
C GLN A 17 29.44 -37.31 -22.46
N LEU A 18 30.14 -38.42 -22.20
CA LEU A 18 29.97 -39.19 -20.97
C LEU A 18 30.39 -38.37 -19.74
N VAL A 19 31.53 -37.70 -19.79
CA VAL A 19 32.03 -36.82 -18.72
C VAL A 19 31.04 -35.69 -18.44
N GLU A 20 30.59 -34.99 -19.48
CA GLU A 20 29.64 -33.88 -19.35
C GLU A 20 28.33 -34.34 -18.69
N THR A 21 27.79 -35.49 -19.12
CA THR A 21 26.56 -36.05 -18.56
C THR A 21 26.70 -36.40 -17.08
N LEU A 22 27.83 -36.99 -16.69
CA LEU A 22 28.11 -37.37 -15.31
C LEU A 22 28.31 -36.13 -14.42
N LEU A 23 29.05 -35.13 -14.90
CA LEU A 23 29.26 -33.88 -14.17
C LEU A 23 27.95 -33.10 -14.02
N ARG A 24 27.15 -32.92 -15.07
CA ARG A 24 25.83 -32.27 -14.98
C ARG A 24 24.91 -32.98 -13.99
N ARG A 25 24.94 -34.31 -13.96
CA ARG A 25 24.18 -35.09 -12.98
C ARG A 25 24.65 -34.83 -11.55
N ASP A 26 25.96 -34.83 -11.29
CA ASP A 26 26.52 -34.52 -9.97
C ASP A 26 26.25 -33.06 -9.54
N PHE A 27 26.37 -32.09 -10.45
CA PHE A 27 26.03 -30.69 -10.18
C PHE A 27 24.54 -30.49 -9.86
N ARG A 28 23.64 -31.15 -10.61
CA ARG A 28 22.20 -31.15 -10.34
C ARG A 28 21.86 -31.78 -8.98
N GLN A 29 22.51 -32.90 -8.62
CA GLN A 29 22.35 -33.51 -7.30
C GLN A 29 22.80 -32.57 -6.16
N ARG A 30 23.73 -31.66 -6.44
CA ARG A 30 24.24 -30.66 -5.48
C ARG A 30 23.49 -29.32 -5.52
N GLY A 31 22.38 -29.23 -6.27
CA GLY A 31 21.49 -28.06 -6.30
C GLY A 31 21.99 -26.88 -7.12
N TYR A 32 22.91 -27.09 -8.07
CA TYR A 32 23.34 -26.05 -9.01
C TYR A 32 22.44 -26.04 -10.26
N ASP A 33 21.90 -24.88 -10.60
CA ASP A 33 21.06 -24.68 -11.79
C ASP A 33 21.89 -24.64 -13.08
N SER A 34 21.25 -24.99 -14.19
CA SER A 34 21.84 -25.35 -15.49
C SER A 34 22.58 -24.25 -16.27
N GLU A 35 22.88 -23.10 -15.67
CA GLU A 35 23.49 -21.93 -16.34
C GLU A 35 25.02 -21.83 -16.17
N ILE A 36 25.67 -22.80 -15.53
CA ILE A 36 27.14 -22.85 -15.44
C ILE A 36 27.70 -23.53 -16.69
N SER A 37 27.85 -22.77 -17.78
CA SER A 37 28.36 -23.31 -19.06
C SER A 37 29.90 -23.37 -19.10
N ALA A 38 30.59 -22.30 -18.72
CA ALA A 38 32.03 -22.18 -18.99
C ALA A 38 32.90 -23.03 -18.04
N GLU A 39 32.58 -23.07 -16.75
CA GLU A 39 33.35 -23.84 -15.76
C GLU A 39 33.17 -25.36 -15.92
N LEU A 40 32.05 -25.78 -16.52
CA LEU A 40 31.78 -27.19 -16.81
C LEU A 40 32.65 -27.70 -17.95
N ASP A 41 32.87 -26.88 -18.99
CA ASP A 41 33.67 -27.24 -20.16
C ASP A 41 35.15 -27.44 -19.79
N ASP A 42 35.70 -26.56 -18.95
CA ASP A 42 37.09 -26.66 -18.46
C ASP A 42 37.31 -27.90 -17.58
N LEU A 43 36.34 -28.25 -16.73
CA LEU A 43 36.37 -29.47 -15.94
C LEU A 43 36.29 -30.73 -16.83
N CYS A 44 35.47 -30.70 -17.88
CA CYS A 44 35.38 -31.82 -18.83
C CYS A 44 36.71 -32.06 -19.54
N LEU A 45 37.38 -31.00 -20.00
CA LEU A 45 38.68 -31.10 -20.68
C LEU A 45 39.78 -31.60 -19.74
N SER A 46 39.77 -31.16 -18.47
CA SER A 46 40.74 -31.59 -17.46
C SER A 46 40.58 -33.08 -17.11
N VAL A 47 39.35 -33.59 -17.02
CA VAL A 47 39.07 -35.01 -16.77
C VAL A 47 39.51 -35.88 -17.94
N ILE A 48 39.34 -35.42 -19.18
CA ILE A 48 39.79 -36.17 -20.36
C ILE A 48 41.30 -36.17 -20.48
N GLY A 49 41.96 -35.09 -20.08
CA GLY A 49 43.42 -34.98 -20.04
C GLY A 49 44.08 -35.85 -18.95
N HIS A 50 43.29 -36.49 -18.08
CA HIS A 50 43.80 -37.38 -17.05
C HIS A 50 44.45 -38.62 -17.68
N GLU A 51 45.71 -38.91 -17.33
CA GLU A 51 46.56 -39.91 -18.01
C GLU A 51 45.89 -41.30 -18.19
N PRO A 52 45.25 -41.90 -17.16
CA PRO A 52 44.46 -43.13 -17.32
C PRO A 52 43.36 -43.07 -18.37
N VAL A 53 42.68 -41.93 -18.51
CA VAL A 53 41.58 -41.74 -19.46
C VAL A 53 42.12 -41.56 -20.88
N VAL A 54 43.23 -40.84 -21.04
CA VAL A 54 43.92 -40.67 -22.34
C VAL A 54 44.41 -42.02 -22.87
N LEU A 55 45.03 -42.84 -22.02
CA LEU A 55 45.48 -44.19 -22.39
C LEU A 55 44.30 -45.08 -22.79
N LEU A 56 43.18 -44.97 -22.07
CA LEU A 56 41.95 -45.71 -22.39
C LEU A 56 41.42 -45.34 -23.77
N ILE A 57 41.35 -44.03 -24.09
CA ILE A 57 40.89 -43.51 -25.40
C ILE A 57 41.74 -44.04 -26.56
N GLN A 58 43.05 -44.21 -26.35
CA GLN A 58 43.99 -44.64 -27.39
C GLN A 58 44.06 -46.16 -27.61
N GLN A 59 43.71 -46.95 -26.58
CA GLN A 59 43.96 -48.40 -26.57
C GLN A 59 42.70 -49.26 -26.71
N ILE A 60 41.54 -48.79 -26.25
CA ILE A 60 40.30 -49.57 -26.21
C ILE A 60 39.20 -48.84 -27.00
N PRO A 61 38.35 -49.52 -27.79
CA PRO A 61 37.17 -48.88 -28.39
C PRO A 61 36.20 -48.42 -27.29
N PHE A 62 35.51 -47.30 -27.52
CA PHE A 62 34.62 -46.73 -26.52
C PHE A 62 33.47 -47.67 -26.17
N GLU A 63 33.44 -48.08 -24.90
CA GLU A 63 32.33 -48.81 -24.29
C GLU A 63 31.99 -48.14 -22.94
N PRO A 64 30.77 -47.59 -22.75
CA PRO A 64 30.43 -46.81 -21.57
C PRO A 64 30.68 -47.53 -20.24
N SER A 65 30.41 -48.83 -20.20
CA SER A 65 30.60 -49.71 -19.03
C SER A 65 32.06 -49.77 -18.57
N VAL A 66 33.00 -49.77 -19.49
CA VAL A 66 34.45 -49.84 -19.23
C VAL A 66 35.01 -48.46 -18.91
N TYR A 67 34.51 -47.41 -19.57
CA TYR A 67 35.01 -46.04 -19.43
C TYR A 67 34.51 -45.36 -18.16
N GLN A 68 33.25 -45.58 -17.80
CA GLN A 68 32.60 -44.89 -16.69
C GLN A 68 33.32 -44.99 -15.32
N PRO A 69 33.80 -46.16 -14.84
CA PRO A 69 34.45 -46.23 -13.54
C PRO A 69 35.77 -45.45 -13.50
N LEU A 70 36.57 -45.50 -14.57
CA LEU A 70 37.84 -44.76 -14.68
C LEU A 70 37.58 -43.26 -14.82
N VAL A 71 36.57 -42.87 -15.58
CA VAL A 71 36.14 -41.47 -15.71
C VAL A 71 35.65 -40.91 -14.38
N LEU A 72 34.87 -41.67 -13.59
CA LEU A 72 34.42 -41.24 -12.27
C LEU A 72 35.59 -41.05 -11.30
N SER A 73 36.58 -41.95 -11.32
CA SER A 73 37.81 -41.80 -10.53
C SER A 73 38.58 -40.54 -10.93
N ALA A 74 38.73 -40.31 -12.24
CA ALA A 74 39.38 -39.11 -12.77
C ALA A 74 38.61 -37.83 -12.39
N ILE A 75 37.27 -37.85 -12.41
CA ILE A 75 36.42 -36.75 -11.95
C ILE A 75 36.68 -36.45 -10.47
N ASP A 76 36.75 -37.46 -9.62
CA ASP A 76 37.00 -37.26 -8.18
C ASP A 76 38.41 -36.76 -7.90
N GLU A 77 39.42 -37.24 -8.61
CA GLU A 77 40.81 -36.78 -8.49
C GLU A 77 40.98 -35.34 -9.00
N VAL A 78 40.45 -35.02 -10.18
CA VAL A 78 40.44 -33.65 -10.72
C VAL A 78 39.67 -32.73 -9.77
N LYS A 79 38.54 -33.17 -9.20
CA LYS A 79 37.82 -32.37 -8.20
C LYS A 79 38.63 -32.16 -6.92
N ARG A 80 39.39 -33.13 -6.44
CA ARG A 80 40.27 -32.93 -5.26
C ARG A 80 41.39 -31.94 -5.55
N LEU A 81 41.90 -31.92 -6.79
CA LEU A 81 42.92 -30.99 -7.23
C LEU A 81 42.39 -29.56 -7.40
N PHE A 82 41.23 -29.40 -8.05
CA PHE A 82 40.62 -28.08 -8.30
C PHE A 82 39.79 -27.54 -7.12
N PHE A 83 39.28 -28.42 -6.25
CA PHE A 83 38.51 -28.09 -5.06
C PHE A 83 39.07 -28.84 -3.83
N PRO A 84 40.28 -28.48 -3.36
CA PRO A 84 40.90 -29.13 -2.19
C PRO A 84 40.09 -28.95 -0.89
N ASP A 85 39.11 -28.05 -0.88
CA ASP A 85 38.29 -27.71 0.27
C ASP A 85 36.78 -27.88 -0.04
N ILE A 86 36.29 -29.12 -0.03
CA ILE A 86 34.89 -29.51 -0.30
C ILE A 86 33.90 -28.96 0.76
N ARG A 87 34.33 -28.10 1.69
CA ARG A 87 33.55 -27.65 2.85
C ARG A 87 33.42 -26.13 3.07
N LYS A 88 33.63 -25.26 2.07
CA LYS A 88 33.33 -23.81 2.24
C LYS A 88 32.69 -23.17 1.01
N LYS A 89 31.35 -23.24 0.93
CA LYS A 89 30.55 -22.41 0.00
C LYS A 89 30.05 -21.15 0.70
N ARG A 90 30.75 -20.04 0.51
CA ARG A 90 30.27 -18.63 0.47
C ARG A 90 31.49 -17.72 0.54
N PHE A 91 31.79 -17.02 -0.54
CA PHE A 91 32.63 -15.83 -0.50
C PHE A 91 31.97 -14.69 -1.28
N VAL A 92 31.77 -13.60 -0.56
CA VAL A 92 31.65 -12.24 -1.05
C VAL A 92 33.02 -11.84 -1.63
N SER A 93 33.05 -11.13 -2.75
CA SER A 93 34.32 -10.75 -3.42
C SER A 93 35.20 -9.87 -2.52
N ILE A 94 36.45 -10.30 -2.29
CA ILE A 94 37.44 -9.60 -1.47
C ILE A 94 38.12 -8.40 -2.17
N ASN A 95 37.84 -8.14 -3.45
CA ASN A 95 38.39 -6.95 -4.15
C ASN A 95 37.81 -5.60 -3.68
N ALA A 96 36.95 -5.59 -2.66
CA ALA A 96 36.46 -4.35 -2.02
C ALA A 96 37.31 -3.89 -0.82
N LEU A 97 38.42 -4.55 -0.49
CA LEU A 97 39.32 -4.16 0.59
C LEU A 97 40.78 -4.18 0.15
N ASN A 98 41.13 -3.37 -0.86
CA ASN A 98 42.50 -2.86 -0.95
C ASN A 98 42.63 -1.67 0.00
N GLY A 99 43.22 -1.93 1.16
CA GLY A 99 43.61 -0.97 2.16
C GLY A 99 44.47 -1.68 3.19
N ASP A 100 45.74 -1.86 2.84
CA ASP A 100 46.90 -2.20 3.67
C ASP A 100 46.66 -3.17 4.84
N THR A 101 47.05 -4.43 4.64
CA THR A 101 47.36 -5.31 5.77
C THR A 101 48.58 -6.15 5.40
N GLU A 102 49.70 -5.81 6.02
CA GLU A 102 50.91 -6.61 6.05
C GLU A 102 50.58 -8.03 6.55
N TRP A 103 51.05 -9.03 5.81
CA TRP A 103 51.04 -10.41 6.30
C TRP A 103 51.95 -10.49 7.52
N LEU A 104 51.36 -10.87 8.65
CA LEU A 104 52.08 -11.36 9.82
C LEU A 104 53.01 -12.49 9.39
N ALA A 105 54.30 -12.29 9.70
CA ALA A 105 55.33 -13.30 9.65
C ALA A 105 54.99 -14.49 10.57
N ASP A 106 55.76 -15.57 10.38
CA ASP A 106 55.80 -16.82 11.14
C ASP A 106 55.24 -16.75 12.56
N GLU A 107 54.44 -17.75 12.94
CA GLU A 107 54.01 -17.94 14.32
C GLU A 107 55.21 -17.75 15.26
N PRO A 108 55.15 -16.81 16.22
CA PRO A 108 56.26 -16.64 17.13
C PRO A 108 56.40 -17.92 17.94
N GLU A 109 57.63 -18.44 18.03
CA GLU A 109 58.00 -19.36 19.09
C GLU A 109 57.49 -18.76 20.40
N ILE A 110 56.73 -19.57 21.14
CA ILE A 110 56.23 -19.21 22.46
C ILE A 110 57.46 -19.09 23.37
N ASP A 111 57.93 -17.87 23.58
CA ASP A 111 58.79 -17.56 24.72
C ASP A 111 57.95 -17.78 25.99
N GLU A 112 58.35 -18.77 26.80
CA GLU A 112 57.84 -19.01 28.15
C GLU A 112 58.28 -17.91 29.15
N GLU A 113 58.18 -16.64 28.78
CA GLU A 113 58.32 -15.53 29.72
C GLU A 113 56.93 -14.95 30.05
N SER A 114 56.39 -15.40 31.17
CA SER A 114 55.17 -14.91 31.81
C SER A 114 55.15 -13.37 31.95
N PRO A 115 54.19 -12.64 31.35
CA PRO A 115 53.95 -11.25 31.70
C PRO A 115 53.00 -11.21 32.90
N GLN A 116 53.55 -11.13 34.12
CA GLN A 116 52.79 -11.28 35.37
C GLN A 116 52.52 -10.03 36.24
N PRO A 117 53.07 -8.80 36.03
CA PRO A 117 52.67 -7.64 36.87
C PRO A 117 51.86 -6.52 36.18
N GLU A 118 52.10 -6.19 34.92
CA GLU A 118 51.56 -4.94 34.32
C GLU A 118 50.03 -4.95 34.09
N LEU A 119 49.42 -6.13 33.94
CA LEU A 119 48.01 -6.28 33.56
C LEU A 119 47.06 -6.08 34.76
N ALA A 120 47.49 -6.49 35.96
CA ALA A 120 46.75 -6.28 37.20
C ALA A 120 46.75 -4.79 37.60
N ASP A 121 47.92 -4.15 37.55
CA ASP A 121 48.10 -2.72 37.85
C ASP A 121 47.41 -1.82 36.81
N ALA A 122 47.34 -2.24 35.54
CA ALA A 122 46.60 -1.52 34.50
C ALA A 122 45.07 -1.59 34.75
N LEU A 123 44.55 -2.76 35.15
CA LEU A 123 43.13 -2.93 35.46
C LEU A 123 42.69 -2.10 36.68
N GLU A 124 43.54 -1.99 37.72
CA GLU A 124 43.26 -1.18 38.91
C GLU A 124 43.00 0.30 38.59
N ASN A 125 43.56 0.82 37.50
CA ASN A 125 43.40 2.20 37.06
C ASN A 125 42.34 2.39 35.95
N LEU A 126 41.80 1.31 35.40
CA LEU A 126 40.94 1.31 34.20
C LEU A 126 39.45 1.15 34.49
N ILE A 127 39.10 0.43 35.55
CA ILE A 127 37.71 0.10 35.91
C ILE A 127 37.34 0.69 37.28
N SER A 128 36.04 0.80 37.54
CA SER A 128 35.58 1.36 38.82
C SER A 128 36.05 0.50 40.00
N ARG A 129 36.34 1.15 41.13
CA ARG A 129 36.81 0.47 42.34
C ARG A 129 35.88 -0.66 42.77
N GLU A 130 34.56 -0.46 42.64
CA GLU A 130 33.56 -1.48 42.96
C GLU A 130 33.59 -2.69 42.03
N SER A 131 33.83 -2.46 40.73
CA SER A 131 33.95 -3.52 39.71
C SER A 131 35.22 -4.34 39.94
N ASN A 132 36.32 -3.68 40.32
CA ASN A 132 37.57 -4.35 40.66
C ASN A 132 37.46 -5.16 41.96
N GLU A 133 36.82 -4.62 43.00
CA GLU A 133 36.55 -5.36 44.26
C GLU A 133 35.69 -6.61 44.02
N TYR A 134 34.71 -6.55 43.12
CA TYR A 134 33.91 -7.72 42.72
C TYR A 134 34.74 -8.76 41.97
N LEU A 135 35.60 -8.35 41.02
CA LEU A 135 36.49 -9.26 40.29
C LEU A 135 37.46 -9.99 41.23
N GLN A 136 38.12 -9.26 42.13
CA GLN A 136 39.14 -9.81 43.02
C GLN A 136 38.54 -10.70 44.13
N ASN A 137 37.41 -10.30 44.72
CA ASN A 137 36.87 -10.99 45.89
C ASN A 137 35.86 -12.10 45.56
N ILE A 138 35.17 -12.02 44.41
CA ILE A 138 34.08 -12.95 44.07
C ILE A 138 34.44 -13.82 42.86
N ILE A 139 35.02 -13.25 41.80
CA ILE A 139 35.34 -14.03 40.58
C ILE A 139 36.68 -14.78 40.72
N ALA A 140 37.74 -14.10 41.17
CA ALA A 140 39.08 -14.69 41.24
C ALA A 140 39.18 -15.97 42.09
N PRO A 141 38.48 -16.11 43.24
CA PRO A 141 38.50 -17.35 44.02
C PRO A 141 37.78 -18.53 43.34
N VAL A 142 36.77 -18.24 42.50
CA VAL A 142 35.93 -19.28 41.87
C VAL A 142 36.48 -19.72 40.51
N PHE A 143 37.15 -18.82 39.79
CA PHE A 143 37.76 -19.09 38.49
C PHE A 143 39.21 -18.61 38.46
N PRO A 144 40.19 -19.32 39.06
CA PRO A 144 41.58 -18.87 39.12
C PRO A 144 42.23 -18.65 37.74
N GLU A 145 41.72 -19.28 36.68
CA GLU A 145 42.19 -19.11 35.30
C GLU A 145 41.73 -17.81 34.61
N TRP A 146 40.89 -16.99 35.25
CA TRP A 146 40.36 -15.75 34.66
C TRP A 146 41.45 -14.77 34.19
N GLN A 147 42.59 -14.74 34.89
CA GLN A 147 43.75 -13.91 34.54
C GLN A 147 44.37 -14.33 33.20
N HIS A 148 44.40 -15.63 32.89
CA HIS A 148 44.89 -16.16 31.61
C HIS A 148 43.91 -15.92 30.46
N GLN A 149 42.60 -15.86 30.74
CA GLN A 149 41.63 -15.48 29.72
C GLN A 149 41.66 -13.99 29.40
N LEU A 150 41.91 -13.13 30.40
CA LEU A 150 42.13 -11.70 30.20
C LEU A 150 43.33 -11.43 29.29
N SER A 151 44.44 -12.15 29.47
CA SER A 151 45.62 -12.00 28.62
C SER A 151 45.36 -12.44 27.17
N TYR A 152 44.63 -13.54 26.96
CA TYR A 152 44.20 -13.97 25.62
C TYR A 152 43.24 -12.97 24.95
N TRP A 153 42.30 -12.42 25.71
CA TRP A 153 41.38 -11.38 25.23
C TRP A 153 42.12 -10.08 24.90
N TRP A 154 43.08 -9.69 25.71
CA TRP A 154 43.93 -8.52 25.49
C TRP A 154 44.67 -8.58 24.16
N GLN A 155 45.21 -9.75 23.80
CA GLN A 155 45.87 -9.98 22.51
C GLN A 155 44.92 -9.81 21.32
N SER A 156 43.64 -10.15 21.47
CA SER A 156 42.62 -10.01 20.39
C SER A 156 42.08 -8.59 20.20
N ILE A 157 42.30 -7.68 21.15
CA ILE A 157 41.68 -6.34 21.20
C ILE A 157 42.71 -5.20 20.99
N ARG A 158 44.00 -5.55 20.78
CA ARG A 158 45.14 -4.62 20.65
C ARG A 158 44.98 -3.48 19.61
N ASN A 159 43.99 -3.58 18.71
CA ASN A 159 43.68 -2.59 17.67
C ASN A 159 42.61 -1.55 18.07
N HIS A 160 42.02 -1.63 19.28
CA HIS A 160 41.00 -0.69 19.77
C HIS A 160 41.57 0.38 20.70
N SER A 161 40.89 1.54 20.83
CA SER A 161 41.35 2.61 21.69
C SER A 161 41.21 2.24 23.18
N PHE A 162 42.18 2.64 24.01
CA PHE A 162 42.26 2.28 25.43
C PHE A 162 41.00 2.66 26.23
N ALA A 163 40.32 3.75 25.85
CA ALA A 163 39.09 4.23 26.50
C ALA A 163 37.86 3.36 26.17
N GLU A 164 37.69 2.93 24.91
CA GLU A 164 36.58 2.06 24.48
C GLU A 164 36.68 0.66 25.13
N ILE A 165 37.91 0.19 25.34
CA ILE A 165 38.19 -1.08 26.01
C ILE A 165 37.78 -1.02 27.48
N ALA A 166 38.17 0.05 28.18
CA ALA A 166 37.82 0.26 29.58
C ALA A 166 36.30 0.31 29.79
N GLU A 167 35.60 1.04 28.93
CA GLU A 167 34.14 1.15 28.96
C GLU A 167 33.47 -0.22 28.71
N THR A 168 33.97 -0.99 27.73
CA THR A 168 33.45 -2.33 27.42
C THR A 168 33.67 -3.32 28.57
N ILE A 169 34.83 -3.26 29.24
CA ILE A 169 35.14 -4.11 30.40
C ILE A 169 34.24 -3.73 31.57
N GLU A 170 34.12 -2.43 31.88
CA GLU A 170 33.26 -1.93 32.95
C GLU A 170 31.81 -2.37 32.75
N GLN A 171 31.26 -2.23 31.54
CA GLN A 171 29.91 -2.68 31.21
C GLN A 171 29.75 -4.19 31.44
N ARG A 172 30.72 -5.02 31.05
CA ARG A 172 30.66 -6.49 31.26
C ARG A 172 30.77 -6.87 32.73
N VAL A 173 31.62 -6.20 33.51
CA VAL A 173 31.75 -6.45 34.95
C VAL A 173 30.49 -6.00 35.70
N GLN A 174 29.87 -4.89 35.31
CA GLN A 174 28.58 -4.47 35.85
C GLN A 174 27.46 -5.46 35.53
N LEU A 175 27.44 -6.04 34.32
CA LEU A 175 26.50 -7.11 33.98
C LEU A 175 26.73 -8.37 34.83
N LEU A 176 27.99 -8.78 35.05
CA LEU A 176 28.33 -9.89 35.94
C LEU A 176 27.86 -9.62 37.38
N LYS A 177 28.14 -8.43 37.91
CA LYS A 177 27.72 -8.01 39.26
C LYS A 177 26.20 -7.99 39.41
N THR A 178 25.47 -7.58 38.36
CA THR A 178 24.00 -7.50 38.36
C THR A 178 23.36 -8.88 38.34
N HIS A 179 23.86 -9.80 37.52
CA HIS A 179 23.26 -11.13 37.34
C HIS A 179 23.82 -12.18 38.31
N PHE A 180 25.05 -12.03 38.81
CA PHE A 180 25.73 -12.98 39.71
C PHE A 180 26.35 -12.29 40.94
N PRO A 181 25.58 -11.60 41.78
CA PRO A 181 26.11 -10.84 42.91
C PRO A 181 26.83 -11.70 43.96
N SER A 182 26.50 -13.00 44.06
CA SER A 182 27.07 -13.94 45.02
C SER A 182 28.13 -14.89 44.43
N GLY A 183 28.42 -14.82 43.13
CA GLY A 183 29.40 -15.71 42.47
C GLY A 183 28.97 -17.19 42.37
N ASN A 184 27.67 -17.48 42.40
CA ASN A 184 27.16 -18.84 42.21
C ASN A 184 27.13 -19.19 40.72
N PHE A 185 28.05 -20.04 40.28
CA PHE A 185 28.16 -20.44 38.88
C PHE A 185 27.78 -21.93 38.68
N VAL A 186 27.02 -22.20 37.62
CA VAL A 186 26.71 -23.57 37.16
C VAL A 186 27.92 -24.18 36.45
N ASN A 187 28.24 -25.43 36.76
CA ASN A 187 29.30 -26.19 36.08
C ASN A 187 28.73 -26.88 34.83
N PHE A 188 29.20 -26.51 33.64
CA PHE A 188 28.68 -27.05 32.37
C PHE A 188 28.92 -28.54 32.19
N ALA A 189 29.95 -29.13 32.81
CA ALA A 189 30.25 -30.56 32.72
C ALA A 189 29.24 -31.45 33.48
N GLN A 190 28.44 -30.86 34.38
CA GLN A 190 27.42 -31.57 35.15
C GLN A 190 26.02 -31.43 34.55
N ILE A 191 25.87 -30.66 33.47
CA ILE A 191 24.58 -30.43 32.82
C ILE A 191 24.33 -31.53 31.80
N ASP A 192 23.35 -32.38 32.09
CA ASP A 192 22.84 -33.32 31.09
C ASP A 192 21.97 -32.57 30.06
N SER A 193 22.37 -32.63 28.79
CA SER A 193 21.66 -31.99 27.69
C SER A 193 20.26 -32.54 27.44
N GLU A 194 19.97 -33.76 27.91
CA GLU A 194 18.67 -34.43 27.80
C GLU A 194 17.70 -34.07 28.94
N GLN A 195 18.18 -33.46 30.02
CA GLN A 195 17.35 -33.05 31.14
C GLN A 195 16.46 -31.84 30.79
N SER A 196 15.21 -31.83 31.27
CA SER A 196 14.37 -30.63 31.23
C SER A 196 14.93 -29.58 32.19
N LEU A 197 15.36 -28.44 31.66
CA LEU A 197 15.89 -27.31 32.42
C LEU A 197 14.79 -26.27 32.62
N SER A 198 14.79 -25.59 33.76
CA SER A 198 13.94 -24.43 33.99
C SER A 198 14.46 -23.19 33.25
N ASP A 199 13.56 -22.23 32.96
CA ASP A 199 13.94 -20.98 32.29
C ASP A 199 15.07 -20.26 33.05
N ALA A 200 15.03 -20.22 34.39
CA ALA A 200 16.08 -19.58 35.19
C ALA A 200 17.46 -20.23 35.01
N GLU A 201 17.52 -21.56 34.91
CA GLU A 201 18.75 -22.30 34.64
C GLU A 201 19.26 -22.01 33.23
N ILE A 202 18.38 -22.01 32.22
CA ILE A 202 18.71 -21.67 30.83
C ILE A 202 19.29 -20.24 30.75
N ARG A 203 18.68 -19.28 31.46
CA ARG A 203 19.17 -17.89 31.54
C ARG A 203 20.56 -17.83 32.15
N HIS A 204 20.79 -18.52 33.27
CA HIS A 204 22.11 -18.56 33.91
C HIS A 204 23.16 -19.17 32.98
N ILE A 205 22.90 -20.34 32.40
CA ILE A 205 23.82 -21.01 31.46
C ILE A 205 24.16 -20.08 30.28
N PHE A 206 23.15 -19.44 29.69
CA PHE A 206 23.36 -18.52 28.59
C PHE A 206 24.21 -17.31 28.99
N LEU A 207 23.90 -16.66 30.11
CA LEU A 207 24.63 -15.48 30.57
C LEU A 207 26.10 -15.82 30.87
N GLN A 208 26.37 -16.98 31.46
CA GLN A 208 27.75 -17.44 31.71
C GLN A 208 28.54 -17.62 30.41
N PHE A 209 27.93 -18.27 29.42
CA PHE A 209 28.52 -18.44 28.09
C PHE A 209 28.70 -17.10 27.36
N TYR A 210 27.70 -16.22 27.40
CA TYR A 210 27.73 -14.92 26.74
C TYR A 210 28.86 -14.05 27.29
N LEU A 211 28.97 -13.97 28.62
CA LEU A 211 30.00 -13.21 29.33
C LEU A 211 31.40 -13.81 29.17
N GLY A 212 31.51 -15.04 28.65
CA GLY A 212 32.77 -15.67 28.28
C GLY A 212 33.46 -16.43 29.40
N MET A 213 32.74 -16.76 30.48
CA MET A 213 33.27 -17.64 31.53
C MET A 213 33.44 -19.08 31.02
N GLU A 214 32.65 -19.47 30.01
CA GLU A 214 32.72 -20.77 29.36
C GLU A 214 32.99 -20.62 27.86
N ARG A 215 33.80 -21.55 27.30
CA ARG A 215 34.23 -21.51 25.89
C ARG A 215 33.11 -21.86 24.91
N SER A 216 32.18 -22.71 25.32
CA SER A 216 31.09 -23.20 24.48
C SER A 216 29.85 -23.50 25.31
N LEU A 217 28.66 -23.42 24.68
CA LEU A 217 27.44 -23.98 25.27
C LEU A 217 27.59 -25.49 25.53
N PRO A 218 26.83 -26.06 26.48
CA PRO A 218 26.79 -27.50 26.68
C PRO A 218 26.54 -28.24 25.35
N THR A 219 27.20 -29.38 25.17
CA THR A 219 27.04 -30.21 23.99
C THR A 219 25.56 -30.57 23.79
N ALA A 220 25.07 -30.54 22.56
CA ALA A 220 23.67 -30.84 22.24
C ALA A 220 22.61 -29.95 22.96
N PHE A 221 22.99 -28.80 23.52
CA PHE A 221 22.06 -27.95 24.30
C PHE A 221 20.76 -27.55 23.57
N LEU A 222 20.78 -27.37 22.25
CA LEU A 222 19.58 -27.03 21.47
C LEU A 222 18.85 -28.24 20.87
N GLN A 223 19.28 -29.48 21.16
CA GLN A 223 18.59 -30.68 20.66
C GLN A 223 17.31 -30.99 21.43
N THR A 224 17.35 -30.84 22.76
CA THR A 224 16.20 -31.03 23.64
C THR A 224 15.55 -29.68 23.92
N ASP A 225 14.25 -29.55 23.66
CA ASP A 225 13.49 -28.30 23.90
C ASP A 225 14.13 -27.05 23.26
N GLY A 226 14.70 -27.22 22.05
CA GLY A 226 15.53 -26.22 21.39
C GLY A 226 14.81 -24.90 21.11
N GLU A 227 13.51 -24.94 20.81
CA GLU A 227 12.70 -23.74 20.56
C GLU A 227 12.55 -22.88 21.82
N ASN A 228 12.17 -23.49 22.95
CA ASN A 228 12.04 -22.79 24.22
C ASN A 228 13.41 -22.29 24.73
N ARG A 229 14.44 -23.16 24.71
CA ARG A 229 15.80 -22.77 25.10
C ARG A 229 16.31 -21.59 24.28
N ALA A 230 16.13 -21.63 22.96
CA ALA A 230 16.49 -20.52 22.09
C ALA A 230 15.69 -19.25 22.38
N ALA A 231 14.39 -19.36 22.65
CA ALA A 231 13.54 -18.22 23.03
C ALA A 231 14.07 -17.54 24.29
N VAL A 232 14.31 -18.31 25.35
CA VAL A 232 14.81 -17.80 26.64
C VAL A 232 16.18 -17.14 26.49
N MET A 233 17.11 -17.75 25.72
CA MET A 233 18.41 -17.17 25.42
C MET A 233 18.28 -15.79 24.74
N VAL A 234 17.45 -15.71 23.69
CA VAL A 234 17.26 -14.49 22.91
C VAL A 234 16.53 -13.43 23.74
N GLN A 235 15.48 -13.78 24.48
CA GLN A 235 14.78 -12.87 25.36
C GLN A 235 15.73 -12.25 26.40
N THR A 236 16.52 -13.09 27.07
CA THR A 236 17.51 -12.65 28.05
C THR A 236 18.53 -11.71 27.43
N PHE A 237 19.06 -12.05 26.27
CA PHE A 237 20.00 -11.20 25.55
C PHE A 237 19.43 -9.81 25.24
N PHE A 238 18.19 -9.75 24.73
CA PHE A 238 17.52 -8.48 24.41
C PHE A 238 17.15 -7.68 25.66
N GLU A 239 16.75 -8.33 26.75
CA GLU A 239 16.50 -7.70 28.05
C GLU A 239 17.78 -7.09 28.63
N THR A 240 18.89 -7.85 28.63
CA THR A 240 20.19 -7.41 29.15
C THR A 240 20.73 -6.20 28.40
N LEU A 241 20.60 -6.17 27.08
CA LEU A 241 21.08 -5.05 26.25
C LEU A 241 20.02 -3.96 26.00
N GLN A 242 18.81 -4.11 26.55
CA GLN A 242 17.68 -3.20 26.34
C GLN A 242 17.39 -2.92 24.85
N LEU A 243 17.53 -3.95 24.01
CA LEU A 243 17.36 -3.84 22.57
C LEU A 243 15.90 -4.02 22.15
N SER A 244 15.52 -3.39 21.03
CA SER A 244 14.23 -3.63 20.38
C SER A 244 14.36 -4.72 19.29
N PRO A 245 13.55 -5.79 19.32
CA PRO A 245 13.61 -6.86 18.32
C PRO A 245 13.28 -6.38 16.90
N GLU A 246 12.38 -5.40 16.77
CA GLU A 246 12.05 -4.80 15.47
C GLU A 246 13.24 -4.05 14.87
N HIS A 247 13.99 -3.32 15.70
CA HIS A 247 15.14 -2.55 15.25
C HIS A 247 16.24 -3.44 14.67
N VAL A 248 16.50 -4.58 15.31
CA VAL A 248 17.49 -5.56 14.84
C VAL A 248 17.09 -6.14 13.49
N LEU A 249 15.80 -6.43 13.27
CA LEU A 249 15.32 -6.90 11.95
C LEU A 249 15.43 -5.83 10.86
N ASP A 250 15.26 -4.56 11.22
CA ASP A 250 15.31 -3.45 10.28
C ASP A 250 16.73 -3.10 9.83
N GLN A 251 17.73 -3.30 10.70
CA GLN A 251 19.13 -3.11 10.36
C GLN A 251 19.63 -4.08 9.28
N LYS A 252 18.96 -5.24 9.12
CA LYS A 252 19.30 -6.29 8.13
C LYS A 252 20.77 -6.76 8.23
N ASP A 253 21.35 -6.70 9.43
CA ASP A 253 22.70 -7.18 9.67
C ASP A 253 22.72 -8.71 9.86
N GLU A 254 23.20 -9.43 8.85
CA GLU A 254 23.33 -10.89 8.88
C GLU A 254 24.37 -11.38 9.89
N THR A 255 25.27 -10.51 10.35
CA THR A 255 26.34 -10.84 11.30
C THR A 255 25.95 -10.62 12.76
N PHE A 256 24.80 -9.97 13.02
CA PHE A 256 24.37 -9.57 14.37
C PHE A 256 24.43 -10.72 15.37
N PHE A 257 23.73 -11.83 15.09
CA PHE A 257 23.72 -13.00 15.98
C PHE A 257 25.09 -13.68 16.09
N ILE A 258 25.97 -13.53 15.09
CA ILE A 258 27.32 -14.11 15.12
C ILE A 258 28.20 -13.31 16.08
N ARG A 259 28.19 -11.97 15.96
CA ARG A 259 28.96 -11.06 16.83
C ARG A 259 28.55 -11.18 18.30
N HIS A 260 27.28 -11.50 18.55
CA HIS A 260 26.73 -11.68 19.89
C HIS A 260 26.72 -13.13 20.40
N LYS A 261 27.55 -14.03 19.83
CA LYS A 261 27.69 -15.44 20.23
C LYS A 261 26.40 -16.28 20.15
N LEU A 262 25.37 -15.82 19.45
CA LEU A 262 24.10 -16.52 19.22
C LEU A 262 24.08 -17.30 17.89
N GLN A 263 25.25 -17.62 17.32
CA GLN A 263 25.36 -18.33 16.03
C GLN A 263 24.70 -19.71 16.06
N SER A 264 24.73 -20.42 17.19
CA SER A 264 24.10 -21.74 17.35
C SER A 264 22.58 -21.65 17.19
N VAL A 265 21.95 -20.67 17.86
CA VAL A 265 20.52 -20.36 17.72
C VAL A 265 20.20 -19.90 16.31
N TYR A 266 21.03 -19.01 15.74
CA TYR A 266 20.82 -18.52 14.38
C TYR A 266 20.87 -19.65 13.34
N ARG A 267 21.80 -20.60 13.50
CA ARG A 267 21.91 -21.81 12.67
C ARG A 267 20.69 -22.72 12.85
N TYR A 268 20.21 -22.93 14.08
CA TYR A 268 19.01 -23.72 14.37
C TYR A 268 17.80 -23.23 13.57
N PHE A 269 17.66 -21.91 13.43
CA PHE A 269 16.62 -21.28 12.62
C PHE A 269 17.02 -21.01 11.16
N ASN A 270 17.96 -21.79 10.62
CA ASN A 270 18.41 -21.73 9.23
C ASN A 270 18.89 -20.34 8.78
N TYR A 271 19.59 -19.63 9.66
CA TYR A 271 20.10 -18.28 9.41
C TYR A 271 18.99 -17.28 9.05
N SER A 272 17.81 -17.41 9.66
CA SER A 272 16.71 -16.45 9.53
C SER A 272 16.54 -15.63 10.80
N ALA A 273 16.90 -14.35 10.74
CA ALA A 273 16.77 -13.42 11.86
C ALA A 273 15.30 -13.29 12.31
N ASN A 274 14.38 -13.26 11.34
CA ASN A 274 12.95 -13.24 11.61
C ASN A 274 12.51 -14.46 12.42
N ARG A 275 12.90 -15.69 12.02
CA ARG A 275 12.47 -16.90 12.74
C ARG A 275 13.00 -16.96 14.16
N VAL A 276 14.24 -16.54 14.38
CA VAL A 276 14.83 -16.42 15.73
C VAL A 276 13.99 -15.47 16.59
N LEU A 277 13.67 -14.29 16.06
CA LEU A 277 12.96 -13.26 16.83
C LEU A 277 11.46 -13.52 16.92
N LEU A 278 10.84 -14.18 15.95
CA LEU A 278 9.46 -14.63 16.00
C LEU A 278 9.27 -15.68 17.10
N ASN A 279 10.22 -16.60 17.23
CA ASN A 279 10.21 -17.61 18.30
C ASN A 279 10.32 -16.96 19.69
N ALA A 280 11.19 -15.96 19.84
CA ALA A 280 11.38 -15.26 21.11
C ALA A 280 10.29 -14.21 21.42
N PHE A 281 9.75 -13.55 20.40
CA PHE A 281 8.83 -12.41 20.52
C PHE A 281 7.66 -12.51 19.52
N PRO A 282 6.79 -13.52 19.65
CA PRO A 282 5.73 -13.79 18.67
C PRO A 282 4.70 -12.67 18.57
N ALA A 283 4.50 -11.89 19.64
CA ALA A 283 3.57 -10.75 19.64
C ALA A 283 4.13 -9.50 18.95
N ALA A 284 5.46 -9.36 18.89
CA ALA A 284 6.13 -8.19 18.33
C ALA A 284 6.47 -8.39 16.84
N ILE A 285 6.97 -9.58 16.49
CA ILE A 285 7.49 -9.85 15.16
C ILE A 285 6.44 -10.53 14.29
N ALA A 286 6.23 -9.97 13.09
CA ALA A 286 5.36 -10.60 12.11
C ALA A 286 6.09 -11.71 11.34
N PRO A 287 5.44 -12.84 11.01
CA PRO A 287 6.08 -13.97 10.32
C PRO A 287 6.69 -13.61 8.96
N TRP A 288 6.15 -12.59 8.29
CA TRP A 288 6.55 -12.17 6.93
C TRP A 288 7.65 -11.12 6.91
N GLN A 289 7.97 -10.50 8.06
CA GLN A 289 8.89 -9.39 8.13
C GLN A 289 10.32 -9.83 7.77
N ASN A 290 10.81 -9.41 6.60
CA ASN A 290 12.14 -9.77 6.08
C ASN A 290 12.39 -11.31 6.02
N SER A 291 11.34 -12.11 5.83
CA SER A 291 11.42 -13.57 5.87
C SER A 291 10.81 -14.21 4.63
N LYS A 292 11.31 -15.40 4.26
CA LYS A 292 10.69 -16.24 3.22
C LYS A 292 9.68 -17.16 3.87
N ILE A 293 8.40 -16.88 3.64
CA ILE A 293 7.28 -17.73 4.05
C ILE A 293 6.99 -18.77 2.95
N ALA A 294 6.57 -19.97 3.36
CA ALA A 294 6.09 -21.01 2.45
C ALA A 294 4.87 -20.54 1.61
N PRO A 295 4.80 -20.86 0.31
CA PRO A 295 3.68 -20.47 -0.55
C PRO A 295 2.30 -20.76 0.03
N GLN A 296 2.13 -21.93 0.65
CA GLN A 296 0.86 -22.43 1.20
C GLN A 296 0.29 -21.55 2.32
N PHE A 297 1.14 -20.83 3.05
CA PHE A 297 0.69 -19.90 4.09
C PHE A 297 -0.19 -18.79 3.52
N TRP A 298 0.12 -18.35 2.30
CA TRP A 298 -0.59 -17.25 1.65
C TRP A 298 -1.87 -17.69 0.96
N ASP A 299 -2.15 -19.00 0.86
CA ASP A 299 -3.40 -19.49 0.29
C ASP A 299 -4.61 -19.07 1.15
N ASP A 300 -4.42 -18.96 2.47
CA ASP A 300 -5.41 -18.42 3.40
C ASP A 300 -5.56 -16.89 3.22
N PRO A 301 -6.77 -16.40 2.84
CA PRO A 301 -7.06 -14.97 2.77
C PRO A 301 -6.76 -14.20 4.05
N GLN A 302 -7.00 -14.78 5.23
CA GLN A 302 -6.82 -14.07 6.49
C GLN A 302 -5.36 -13.67 6.71
N ASN A 303 -4.43 -14.57 6.39
CA ASN A 303 -2.99 -14.29 6.47
C ASN A 303 -2.56 -13.14 5.54
N ARG A 304 -3.17 -13.05 4.35
CA ARG A 304 -2.90 -11.95 3.41
C ARG A 304 -3.43 -10.63 3.97
N VAL A 305 -4.65 -10.62 4.49
CA VAL A 305 -5.27 -9.45 5.12
C VAL A 305 -4.43 -8.96 6.28
N ASP A 306 -4.03 -9.84 7.20
CA ASP A 306 -3.23 -9.50 8.37
C ASP A 306 -1.87 -8.88 7.97
N ALA A 307 -1.24 -9.41 6.90
CA ALA A 307 0.00 -8.85 6.37
C ALA A 307 -0.17 -7.46 5.75
N ILE A 308 -1.29 -7.22 5.05
CA ILE A 308 -1.60 -5.92 4.46
C ILE A 308 -1.94 -4.90 5.55
N CYS A 309 -2.77 -5.26 6.53
CA CYS A 309 -3.08 -4.41 7.68
C CYS A 309 -1.82 -4.09 8.50
N TRP A 310 -0.95 -5.07 8.74
CA TRP A 310 0.34 -4.85 9.38
C TRP A 310 1.20 -3.85 8.60
N LEU A 311 1.28 -3.98 7.27
CA LEU A 311 2.06 -3.06 6.43
C LEU A 311 1.50 -1.63 6.52
N VAL A 312 0.20 -1.47 6.38
CA VAL A 312 -0.46 -0.16 6.35
C VAL A 312 -0.41 0.51 7.72
N GLU A 313 -0.88 -0.17 8.76
CA GLU A 313 -1.16 0.43 10.06
C GLU A 313 0.05 0.41 10.99
N LYS A 314 0.77 -0.73 11.07
CA LYS A 314 1.90 -0.87 11.99
C LYS A 314 3.18 -0.34 11.38
N ARG A 315 3.47 -0.72 10.14
CA ARG A 315 4.76 -0.43 9.50
C ARG A 315 4.83 0.98 8.90
N LEU A 316 3.88 1.32 8.03
CA LEU A 316 3.83 2.63 7.38
C LEU A 316 3.11 3.70 8.23
N LYS A 317 2.42 3.28 9.30
CA LYS A 317 1.65 4.16 10.20
C LYS A 317 0.64 5.02 9.44
N LEU A 318 0.05 4.45 8.39
CA LEU A 318 -0.98 5.09 7.60
C LEU A 318 -2.34 4.83 8.24
N ASN A 319 -3.20 5.85 8.25
CA ASN A 319 -4.58 5.68 8.65
C ASN A 319 -5.37 5.07 7.47
N PRO A 320 -6.05 3.91 7.65
CA PRO A 320 -6.89 3.29 6.62
C PRO A 320 -7.93 4.23 6.02
N ASP A 321 -8.45 5.18 6.80
CA ASP A 321 -9.45 6.17 6.33
C ASP A 321 -8.84 7.25 5.43
N ALA A 322 -7.52 7.44 5.45
CA ALA A 322 -6.82 8.49 4.72
C ALA A 322 -5.98 7.95 3.54
N LEU A 323 -6.16 6.68 3.17
CA LEU A 323 -5.40 6.02 2.09
C LEU A 323 -5.54 6.71 0.72
N PHE A 324 -6.69 7.34 0.47
CA PHE A 324 -6.90 8.15 -0.74
C PHE A 324 -5.90 9.30 -0.91
N ARG A 325 -5.28 9.79 0.18
CA ARG A 325 -4.23 10.82 0.12
C ARG A 325 -2.85 10.21 -0.12
N LYS A 326 -2.55 9.16 0.64
CA LYS A 326 -1.27 8.44 0.61
C LYS A 326 -1.55 6.96 0.80
N SER A 327 -1.50 6.23 -0.31
CA SER A 327 -1.58 4.77 -0.33
C SER A 327 -0.16 4.19 -0.36
N PRO A 328 0.04 2.96 0.15
CA PRO A 328 1.27 2.22 -0.12
C PRO A 328 1.50 2.06 -1.62
N ASP A 329 2.74 1.94 -2.04
CA ASP A 329 3.11 1.56 -3.39
C ASP A 329 3.62 0.11 -3.46
N ARG A 330 4.00 -0.35 -4.66
CA ARG A 330 4.54 -1.71 -4.85
C ARG A 330 5.88 -1.91 -4.13
N ASP A 331 6.67 -0.85 -4.03
CA ASP A 331 8.00 -0.90 -3.44
C ASP A 331 7.90 -1.02 -1.91
N ASP A 332 6.88 -0.44 -1.29
CA ASP A 332 6.55 -0.62 0.12
C ASP A 332 6.29 -2.10 0.46
N PHE A 333 5.54 -2.83 -0.38
CA PHE A 333 5.37 -4.28 -0.20
C PHE A 333 6.72 -5.01 -0.33
N ALA A 334 7.54 -4.62 -1.30
CA ALA A 334 8.81 -5.28 -1.54
C ALA A 334 9.84 -5.06 -0.43
N ALA A 335 9.97 -3.82 0.04
CA ALA A 335 10.87 -3.43 1.11
C ALA A 335 10.63 -4.18 2.42
N ASN A 336 9.39 -4.64 2.63
CA ASN A 336 8.93 -5.34 3.84
C ASN A 336 8.73 -6.85 3.64
N GLY A 337 9.25 -7.45 2.57
CA GLY A 337 9.24 -8.91 2.36
C GLY A 337 7.92 -9.48 1.83
N LEU A 338 6.99 -8.64 1.40
CA LEU A 338 5.67 -9.04 0.90
C LEU A 338 5.61 -9.19 -0.63
N SER A 339 6.75 -9.10 -1.34
CA SER A 339 6.80 -9.18 -2.81
C SER A 339 6.14 -10.43 -3.37
N TYR A 340 6.40 -11.61 -2.77
CA TYR A 340 5.88 -12.88 -3.28
C TYR A 340 4.35 -12.91 -3.23
N MET A 341 3.79 -12.61 -2.05
CA MET A 341 2.35 -12.54 -1.83
C MET A 341 1.71 -11.50 -2.76
N PHE A 342 2.29 -10.30 -2.84
CA PHE A 342 1.78 -9.22 -3.67
C PHE A 342 1.73 -9.61 -5.16
N ASN A 343 2.83 -10.14 -5.71
CA ASN A 343 2.91 -10.46 -7.14
C ASN A 343 2.03 -11.65 -7.53
N THR A 344 1.87 -12.64 -6.63
CA THR A 344 1.14 -13.88 -6.93
C THR A 344 -0.37 -13.70 -6.86
N PHE A 345 -0.86 -13.01 -5.82
CA PHE A 345 -2.31 -12.92 -5.55
C PHE A 345 -2.97 -11.65 -6.09
N TYR A 346 -2.22 -10.55 -6.17
CA TYR A 346 -2.81 -9.23 -6.43
C TYR A 346 -2.31 -8.58 -7.71
N ASN A 347 -0.98 -8.50 -7.86
CA ASN A 347 -0.27 -7.72 -8.87
C ASN A 347 -0.79 -6.26 -9.00
N SER A 348 -1.44 -5.76 -7.96
CA SER A 348 -2.15 -4.48 -7.93
C SER A 348 -2.41 -4.07 -6.48
N VAL A 349 -1.96 -2.86 -6.11
CA VAL A 349 -2.15 -2.31 -4.77
C VAL A 349 -3.62 -2.15 -4.43
N SER A 350 -4.45 -1.67 -5.38
CA SER A 350 -5.87 -1.47 -5.13
C SER A 350 -6.60 -2.78 -4.85
N ARG A 351 -6.21 -3.88 -5.50
CA ARG A 351 -6.77 -5.21 -5.22
C ARG A 351 -6.37 -5.73 -3.84
N ALA A 352 -5.10 -5.56 -3.45
CA ALA A 352 -4.62 -5.94 -2.13
C ALA A 352 -5.38 -5.18 -1.03
N LEU A 353 -5.49 -3.86 -1.17
CA LEU A 353 -6.20 -3.02 -0.20
C LEU A 353 -7.71 -3.32 -0.16
N ALA A 354 -8.32 -3.65 -1.31
CA ALA A 354 -9.74 -4.01 -1.34
C ALA A 354 -10.05 -5.31 -0.60
N GLU A 355 -9.11 -6.27 -0.56
CA GLU A 355 -9.27 -7.48 0.25
C GLU A 355 -9.09 -7.20 1.74
N ALA A 356 -8.15 -6.32 2.11
CA ALA A 356 -7.91 -5.95 3.51
C ALA A 356 -9.01 -5.03 4.09
N TYR A 357 -9.62 -4.18 3.27
CA TYR A 357 -10.62 -3.19 3.69
C TYR A 357 -11.88 -3.27 2.82
N PRO A 358 -12.68 -4.35 2.92
CA PRO A 358 -13.82 -4.59 2.03
C PRO A 358 -14.96 -3.57 2.16
N GLU A 359 -15.07 -2.90 3.31
CA GLU A 359 -16.06 -1.84 3.57
C GLU A 359 -15.79 -0.55 2.77
N LYS A 360 -14.57 -0.38 2.25
CA LYS A 360 -14.12 0.86 1.60
C LYS A 360 -14.27 0.79 0.09
N GLN A 361 -14.71 1.90 -0.51
CA GLN A 361 -14.78 1.98 -1.97
C GLN A 361 -13.38 2.11 -2.60
N PRO A 362 -13.19 1.69 -3.87
CA PRO A 362 -11.87 1.68 -4.51
C PRO A 362 -11.15 3.03 -4.53
N TRP A 363 -11.89 4.14 -4.63
CA TRP A 363 -11.33 5.50 -4.62
C TRP A 363 -10.93 5.99 -3.21
N GLU A 364 -11.36 5.31 -2.16
CA GLU A 364 -10.95 5.60 -0.77
C GLU A 364 -9.60 4.97 -0.44
N LEU A 365 -9.24 3.90 -1.15
CA LEU A 365 -8.04 3.10 -0.94
C LEU A 365 -6.83 3.60 -1.74
N GLY A 366 -7.03 4.51 -2.69
CA GLY A 366 -5.95 5.12 -3.46
C GLY A 366 -6.33 5.50 -4.88
N LYS A 367 -5.34 5.47 -5.77
CA LYS A 367 -5.52 5.84 -7.18
C LYS A 367 -6.23 4.73 -7.94
N VAL A 368 -7.24 5.12 -8.71
CA VAL A 368 -8.03 4.20 -9.54
C VAL A 368 -7.79 4.51 -11.03
N PRO A 369 -7.69 3.49 -11.91
CA PRO A 369 -7.58 3.69 -13.36
C PRO A 369 -8.68 4.58 -13.92
N PHE A 370 -8.41 5.26 -15.04
CA PHE A 370 -9.38 6.19 -15.60
C PHE A 370 -10.66 5.48 -16.08
N GLU A 371 -10.50 4.27 -16.59
CA GLU A 371 -11.55 3.40 -17.15
C GLU A 371 -12.60 3.00 -16.11
N PHE A 372 -12.26 3.07 -14.82
CA PHE A 372 -13.18 2.80 -13.72
C PHE A 372 -14.28 3.87 -13.57
N TRP A 373 -14.02 5.09 -14.06
CA TRP A 373 -14.91 6.23 -13.85
C TRP A 373 -16.07 6.28 -14.85
N ASN A 374 -17.23 5.78 -14.42
CA ASN A 374 -18.52 5.91 -15.10
C ASN A 374 -19.41 6.96 -14.41
N ASN A 375 -20.62 7.21 -14.94
CA ASN A 375 -21.50 8.27 -14.44
C ASN A 375 -21.83 8.06 -12.96
N ASP A 376 -22.08 6.81 -12.59
CA ASP A 376 -22.52 6.43 -11.25
C ASP A 376 -21.37 6.40 -10.26
N THR A 377 -20.20 5.86 -10.62
CA THR A 377 -19.02 5.79 -9.75
C THR A 377 -18.43 7.16 -9.48
N ALA A 378 -18.36 8.04 -10.50
CA ALA A 378 -17.92 9.41 -10.29
C ALA A 378 -18.91 10.20 -9.42
N ALA A 379 -20.22 10.01 -9.64
CA ALA A 379 -21.26 10.62 -8.81
C ALA A 379 -21.18 10.14 -7.35
N ALA A 380 -20.97 8.83 -7.14
CA ALA A 380 -20.80 8.24 -5.82
C ALA A 380 -19.55 8.78 -5.10
N ALA A 381 -18.42 8.87 -5.80
CA ALA A 381 -17.19 9.44 -5.24
C ALA A 381 -17.34 10.91 -4.83
N ILE A 382 -18.09 11.69 -5.61
CA ILE A 382 -18.39 13.09 -5.26
C ILE A 382 -19.30 13.18 -4.03
N ARG A 383 -20.34 12.33 -3.94
CA ARG A 383 -21.18 12.25 -2.73
C ARG A 383 -20.36 11.88 -1.50
N TRP A 384 -19.50 10.88 -1.63
CA TRP A 384 -18.56 10.48 -0.58
C TRP A 384 -17.66 11.65 -0.15
N MET A 385 -17.05 12.38 -1.09
CA MET A 385 -16.21 13.55 -0.80
C MET A 385 -16.96 14.61 0.02
N ILE A 386 -18.22 14.87 -0.34
CA ILE A 386 -19.08 15.86 0.33
C ILE A 386 -19.42 15.39 1.75
N ASN A 387 -19.72 14.10 1.93
CA ASN A 387 -19.95 13.51 3.24
C ASN A 387 -18.70 13.57 4.12
N GLN A 388 -17.51 13.33 3.57
CA GLN A 388 -16.24 13.43 4.30
C GLN A 388 -15.90 14.87 4.76
N LYS A 389 -16.38 15.88 4.02
CA LYS A 389 -16.29 17.29 4.44
C LYS A 389 -17.45 17.70 5.37
N SER A 390 -18.38 16.80 5.66
CA SER A 390 -19.59 17.06 6.46
C SER A 390 -20.43 18.22 5.93
N TRP A 391 -20.50 18.40 4.60
CA TRP A 391 -21.29 19.45 3.97
C TRP A 391 -22.70 18.96 3.65
N HIS A 392 -23.70 19.77 3.97
CA HIS A 392 -25.06 19.50 3.51
C HIS A 392 -25.19 19.89 2.02
N PRO A 393 -25.95 19.14 1.20
CA PRO A 393 -26.13 19.48 -0.21
C PRO A 393 -26.64 20.93 -0.42
N ASP A 394 -27.48 21.45 0.45
CA ASP A 394 -28.02 22.81 0.30
C ASP A 394 -26.97 23.91 0.52
N GLU A 395 -25.85 23.59 1.17
CA GLU A 395 -24.77 24.54 1.44
C GLU A 395 -23.73 24.60 0.30
N LEU A 396 -23.76 23.66 -0.65
CA LEU A 396 -22.77 23.58 -1.72
C LEU A 396 -22.63 24.88 -2.54
N PRO A 397 -23.71 25.61 -2.91
CA PRO A 397 -23.58 26.90 -3.58
C PRO A 397 -22.79 27.93 -2.76
N GLU A 398 -23.03 27.98 -1.45
CA GLU A 398 -22.30 28.87 -0.55
C GLU A 398 -20.83 28.45 -0.42
N LYS A 399 -20.54 27.15 -0.36
CA LYS A 399 -19.15 26.64 -0.33
C LYS A 399 -18.36 26.95 -1.61
N VAL A 400 -19.02 27.02 -2.76
CA VAL A 400 -18.40 27.52 -3.99
C VAL A 400 -18.13 29.02 -3.89
N ARG A 401 -19.10 29.79 -3.36
CA ARG A 401 -18.99 31.25 -3.19
C ARG A 401 -17.87 31.65 -2.23
N THR A 402 -17.72 30.93 -1.10
CA THR A 402 -16.63 31.14 -0.12
C THR A 402 -15.29 30.57 -0.58
N ARG A 403 -15.24 29.91 -1.75
CA ARG A 403 -14.05 29.25 -2.33
C ARG A 403 -13.52 28.09 -1.49
N GLU A 404 -14.38 27.43 -0.72
CA GLU A 404 -14.06 26.19 -0.01
C GLU A 404 -14.17 24.96 -0.92
N LEU A 405 -15.16 24.94 -1.82
CA LEU A 405 -15.29 23.91 -2.86
C LEU A 405 -14.57 24.39 -4.14
N THR A 406 -13.34 23.90 -4.33
CA THR A 406 -12.50 24.26 -5.49
C THR A 406 -11.85 23.01 -6.09
N ARG A 407 -11.10 23.17 -7.19
CA ARG A 407 -10.25 22.11 -7.76
C ARG A 407 -9.36 21.46 -6.70
N LYS A 408 -8.83 22.25 -5.74
CA LYS A 408 -7.97 21.73 -4.67
C LYS A 408 -8.71 20.72 -3.79
N THR A 409 -9.98 20.97 -3.50
CA THR A 409 -10.84 20.04 -2.75
C THR A 409 -10.92 18.69 -3.46
N PHE A 410 -11.18 18.66 -4.77
CA PHE A 410 -11.18 17.40 -5.52
C PHE A 410 -9.80 16.71 -5.52
N SER A 411 -8.71 17.48 -5.60
CA SER A 411 -7.35 16.95 -5.51
C SER A 411 -7.02 16.36 -4.14
N GLU A 412 -7.46 16.98 -3.05
CA GLU A 412 -7.27 16.49 -1.68
C GLU A 412 -7.83 15.08 -1.48
N PHE A 413 -8.89 14.74 -2.22
CA PHE A 413 -9.56 13.43 -2.18
C PHE A 413 -9.15 12.49 -3.32
N GLY A 414 -8.09 12.80 -4.07
CA GLY A 414 -7.64 11.96 -5.18
C GLY A 414 -8.57 11.97 -6.42
N LEU A 415 -9.57 12.85 -6.46
CA LEU A 415 -10.58 12.96 -7.53
C LEU A 415 -10.21 13.96 -8.63
N ALA A 416 -8.97 14.45 -8.65
CA ALA A 416 -8.50 15.44 -9.63
C ALA A 416 -8.64 14.96 -11.08
N THR A 417 -8.28 13.70 -11.35
CA THR A 417 -8.32 13.11 -12.70
C THR A 417 -9.75 13.07 -13.25
N VAL A 418 -10.71 12.66 -12.40
CA VAL A 418 -12.14 12.63 -12.72
C VAL A 418 -12.65 14.05 -12.97
N PHE A 419 -12.34 14.97 -12.07
CA PHE A 419 -12.75 16.37 -12.19
C PHE A 419 -12.26 17.01 -13.49
N GLU A 420 -11.02 16.73 -13.88
CA GLU A 420 -10.40 17.35 -15.05
C GLU A 420 -10.80 16.71 -16.36
N LYS A 421 -10.67 15.39 -16.50
CA LYS A 421 -10.92 14.70 -17.76
C LYS A 421 -12.41 14.52 -18.03
N ARG A 422 -13.19 14.21 -17.00
CA ARG A 422 -14.60 13.83 -17.15
C ARG A 422 -15.53 15.04 -17.06
N PHE A 423 -15.31 15.89 -16.07
CA PHE A 423 -16.13 17.07 -15.84
C PHE A 423 -15.56 18.34 -16.46
N ALA A 424 -14.46 18.26 -17.23
CA ALA A 424 -13.84 19.39 -17.93
C ALA A 424 -13.56 20.59 -17.00
N LYS A 425 -13.11 20.33 -15.77
CA LYS A 425 -12.82 21.34 -14.74
C LYS A 425 -14.04 22.19 -14.35
N ASN A 426 -15.24 21.65 -14.53
CA ASN A 426 -16.49 22.34 -14.24
C ASN A 426 -17.16 21.75 -13.00
N ILE A 427 -17.22 22.56 -11.92
CA ILE A 427 -17.82 22.19 -10.63
C ILE A 427 -19.31 21.88 -10.78
N PHE A 428 -20.05 22.68 -11.56
CA PHE A 428 -21.47 22.43 -11.81
C PHE A 428 -21.69 21.05 -12.45
N ARG A 429 -20.87 20.64 -13.43
CA ARG A 429 -21.00 19.30 -14.04
C ARG A 429 -20.72 18.17 -13.06
N ALA A 430 -19.72 18.34 -12.19
CA ALA A 430 -19.39 17.35 -11.17
C ALA A 430 -20.53 17.19 -10.15
N ILE A 431 -21.00 18.31 -9.59
CA ILE A 431 -22.07 18.30 -8.58
C ILE A 431 -23.42 17.90 -9.18
N SER A 432 -23.76 18.34 -10.39
CA SER A 432 -25.00 17.95 -11.05
C SER A 432 -25.03 16.47 -11.44
N ALA A 433 -23.87 15.83 -11.68
CA ALA A 433 -23.80 14.38 -11.80
C ALA A 433 -24.09 13.66 -10.47
N ALA A 434 -23.65 14.23 -9.34
CA ALA A 434 -23.91 13.67 -8.00
C ALA A 434 -25.35 13.87 -7.53
N TYR A 435 -25.95 15.02 -7.87
CA TYR A 435 -27.28 15.47 -7.47
C TYR A 435 -28.04 16.05 -8.68
N PRO A 436 -28.56 15.19 -9.58
CA PRO A 436 -29.22 15.64 -10.79
C PRO A 436 -30.47 16.47 -10.49
N GLY A 437 -30.63 17.59 -11.19
CA GLY A 437 -31.81 18.47 -11.10
C GLY A 437 -31.90 19.34 -9.84
N ARG A 438 -30.95 19.26 -8.91
CA ARG A 438 -31.00 20.03 -7.65
C ARG A 438 -30.46 21.47 -7.76
N TYR A 439 -29.52 21.71 -8.68
CA TYR A 439 -28.82 22.99 -8.79
C TYR A 439 -28.92 23.56 -10.21
N TYR A 440 -28.90 24.87 -10.30
CA TYR A 440 -28.77 25.60 -11.56
C TYR A 440 -27.29 25.92 -11.87
N PRO A 441 -26.90 26.06 -13.16
CA PRO A 441 -25.52 26.32 -13.58
C PRO A 441 -24.85 27.53 -12.92
N TRP A 442 -25.63 28.57 -12.61
CA TRP A 442 -25.15 29.81 -12.01
C TRP A 442 -25.02 29.79 -10.49
N GLU A 443 -25.58 28.79 -9.81
CA GLU A 443 -25.44 28.63 -8.35
C GLU A 443 -24.06 28.07 -7.97
N LEU A 444 -23.45 27.29 -8.86
CA LEU A 444 -22.21 26.55 -8.60
C LEU A 444 -20.99 27.10 -9.37
N GLY A 445 -21.06 28.31 -9.92
CA GLY A 445 -19.90 28.98 -10.49
C GLY A 445 -20.20 29.99 -11.60
N LYS A 446 -19.14 30.37 -12.31
CA LYS A 446 -19.23 31.28 -13.46
C LYS A 446 -19.67 30.52 -14.70
N VAL A 447 -20.80 30.93 -15.26
CA VAL A 447 -21.36 30.37 -16.48
C VAL A 447 -20.78 31.11 -17.69
N PRO A 448 -20.33 30.41 -18.76
CA PRO A 448 -19.77 31.04 -19.95
C PRO A 448 -20.78 31.96 -20.65
N GLY A 449 -20.28 32.98 -21.35
CA GLY A 449 -21.11 33.97 -22.04
C GLY A 449 -22.10 33.38 -23.05
N SER A 450 -21.68 32.36 -23.80
CA SER A 450 -22.50 31.66 -24.80
C SER A 450 -23.76 31.02 -24.21
N TYR A 451 -23.74 30.64 -22.94
CA TYR A 451 -24.93 30.09 -22.26
C TYR A 451 -26.06 31.13 -22.17
N TRP A 452 -25.70 32.41 -22.00
CA TRP A 452 -26.65 33.51 -21.82
C TRP A 452 -27.21 34.05 -23.14
N GLU A 453 -26.70 33.59 -24.28
CA GLU A 453 -27.24 33.94 -25.60
C GLU A 453 -28.62 33.32 -25.83
N ALA A 454 -28.88 32.15 -25.24
CA ALA A 454 -30.19 31.51 -25.30
C ALA A 454 -31.20 32.27 -24.41
N PRO A 455 -32.31 32.79 -24.97
CA PRO A 455 -33.32 33.53 -24.21
C PRO A 455 -33.96 32.70 -23.08
N GLU A 456 -34.07 31.39 -23.29
CA GLU A 456 -34.61 30.43 -22.31
C GLU A 456 -33.78 30.36 -21.03
N ASN A 457 -32.45 30.44 -21.16
CA ASN A 457 -31.53 30.41 -20.02
C ASN A 457 -31.59 31.71 -19.20
N VAL A 458 -31.68 32.85 -19.89
CA VAL A 458 -31.88 34.16 -19.26
C VAL A 458 -33.21 34.20 -18.51
N PHE A 459 -34.27 33.67 -19.13
CA PHE A 459 -35.60 33.60 -18.52
C PHE A 459 -35.65 32.63 -17.32
N SER A 460 -34.98 31.48 -17.42
CA SER A 460 -34.90 30.51 -16.32
C SER A 460 -34.14 31.08 -15.12
N ALA A 461 -33.04 31.79 -15.37
CA ALA A 461 -32.28 32.47 -14.33
C ALA A 461 -33.06 33.63 -13.71
N SER A 462 -33.81 34.40 -14.52
CA SER A 462 -34.62 35.49 -13.99
C SER A 462 -35.80 34.99 -13.17
N ARG A 463 -36.43 33.88 -13.59
CA ARG A 463 -37.44 33.16 -12.81
C ARG A 463 -36.87 32.70 -11.47
N TRP A 464 -35.70 32.08 -11.47
CA TRP A 464 -35.04 31.62 -10.24
C TRP A 464 -34.81 32.77 -9.24
N VAL A 465 -34.37 33.95 -9.70
CA VAL A 465 -34.23 35.12 -8.82
C VAL A 465 -35.58 35.55 -8.24
N ALA A 466 -36.64 35.58 -9.06
CA ALA A 466 -37.98 35.91 -8.58
C ALA A 466 -38.49 34.90 -7.53
N GLU A 467 -38.24 33.61 -7.73
CA GLU A 467 -38.58 32.56 -6.76
C GLU A 467 -37.79 32.73 -5.45
N LYS A 468 -36.50 33.07 -5.51
CA LYS A 468 -35.68 33.37 -4.31
C LYS A 468 -36.16 34.62 -3.57
N ALA A 469 -36.73 35.58 -4.28
CA ALA A 469 -37.40 36.74 -3.69
C ALA A 469 -38.80 36.43 -3.12
N GLY A 470 -39.27 35.17 -3.20
CA GLY A 470 -40.58 34.75 -2.69
C GLY A 470 -41.76 35.04 -3.61
N ILE A 471 -41.49 35.34 -4.90
CA ILE A 471 -42.52 35.74 -5.87
C ILE A 471 -42.84 34.56 -6.78
N PRO A 472 -44.03 33.95 -6.69
CA PRO A 472 -44.42 32.84 -7.55
C PRO A 472 -44.62 33.29 -9.00
N GLU A 473 -44.51 32.36 -9.95
CA GLU A 473 -44.52 32.66 -11.39
C GLU A 473 -45.75 33.50 -11.84
N THR A 474 -46.90 33.25 -11.22
CA THR A 474 -48.17 33.95 -11.49
C THR A 474 -48.15 35.42 -11.06
N GLU A 475 -47.33 35.76 -10.07
CA GLU A 475 -47.26 37.10 -9.47
C GLU A 475 -46.12 37.96 -10.01
N ILE A 476 -45.27 37.42 -10.90
CA ILE A 476 -44.14 38.18 -11.47
C ILE A 476 -44.63 39.46 -12.18
N VAL A 477 -45.71 39.38 -12.96
CA VAL A 477 -46.25 40.54 -13.69
C VAL A 477 -46.81 41.62 -12.74
N PRO A 478 -47.68 41.29 -11.76
CA PRO A 478 -48.07 42.22 -10.70
C PRO A 478 -46.88 42.79 -9.92
N ALA A 479 -45.91 41.95 -9.55
CA ALA A 479 -44.76 42.36 -8.74
C ALA A 479 -43.85 43.35 -9.47
N VAL A 480 -43.61 43.17 -10.76
CA VAL A 480 -42.86 44.14 -11.59
C VAL A 480 -43.65 45.44 -11.74
N ARG A 481 -44.98 45.38 -11.91
CA ARG A 481 -45.83 46.59 -12.02
C ARG A 481 -45.92 47.37 -10.71
N GLN A 482 -45.86 46.69 -9.57
CA GLN A 482 -45.96 47.27 -8.23
C GLN A 482 -44.59 47.58 -7.62
N SER A 483 -43.51 47.50 -8.41
CA SER A 483 -42.13 47.73 -7.95
C SER A 483 -41.69 46.85 -6.77
N ARG A 484 -42.29 45.66 -6.60
CA ARG A 484 -41.88 44.66 -5.59
C ARG A 484 -40.68 43.83 -6.04
N LEU A 485 -40.49 43.69 -7.35
CA LEU A 485 -39.31 43.05 -7.94
C LEU A 485 -38.51 44.14 -8.65
N THR A 486 -37.35 44.52 -8.11
CA THR A 486 -36.50 45.57 -8.65
C THR A 486 -35.12 45.04 -9.01
N TRP A 487 -34.30 45.85 -9.69
CA TRP A 487 -32.91 45.48 -9.98
C TRP A 487 -32.03 45.32 -8.72
N GLN A 488 -32.48 45.78 -7.54
CA GLN A 488 -31.76 45.59 -6.29
C GLN A 488 -31.72 44.11 -5.91
N GLU A 489 -32.84 43.39 -6.02
CA GLU A 489 -32.92 41.95 -5.76
C GLU A 489 -32.01 41.15 -6.72
N PHE A 490 -32.02 41.50 -8.01
CA PHE A 490 -31.11 40.86 -8.97
C PHE A 490 -29.65 41.12 -8.66
N SER A 491 -29.31 42.30 -8.13
CA SER A 491 -27.93 42.69 -7.81
C SER A 491 -27.37 41.95 -6.57
N GLN A 492 -28.23 41.37 -5.73
CA GLN A 492 -27.80 40.53 -4.60
C GLN A 492 -27.19 39.20 -5.08
N HIS A 493 -27.51 38.78 -6.31
CA HIS A 493 -27.02 37.53 -6.90
C HIS A 493 -25.90 37.79 -7.93
N SER A 494 -24.97 36.85 -8.04
CA SER A 494 -23.80 36.91 -8.95
C SER A 494 -24.17 37.06 -10.43
N ILE A 495 -25.40 36.69 -10.81
CA ILE A 495 -25.94 36.78 -12.17
C ILE A 495 -26.61 38.11 -12.51
N GLY A 496 -26.85 38.98 -11.52
CA GLY A 496 -27.61 40.23 -11.72
C GLY A 496 -27.05 41.13 -12.82
N ALA A 497 -25.74 41.30 -12.85
CA ALA A 497 -25.07 42.13 -13.86
C ALA A 497 -25.20 41.56 -15.28
N VAL A 498 -25.13 40.23 -15.42
CA VAL A 498 -25.29 39.54 -16.72
C VAL A 498 -26.72 39.66 -17.22
N LEU A 499 -27.69 39.41 -16.33
CA LEU A 499 -29.11 39.56 -16.66
C LEU A 499 -29.45 41.00 -17.05
N LYS A 500 -28.90 42.00 -16.34
CA LYS A 500 -29.08 43.43 -16.67
C LYS A 500 -28.56 43.78 -18.06
N LYS A 501 -27.42 43.23 -18.47
CA LYS A 501 -26.86 43.43 -19.82
C LYS A 501 -27.77 42.84 -20.90
N HIS A 502 -28.25 41.61 -20.73
CA HIS A 502 -29.13 40.95 -21.70
C HIS A 502 -30.52 41.57 -21.77
N ALA A 503 -31.05 42.03 -20.64
CA ALA A 503 -32.33 42.73 -20.55
C ALA A 503 -32.28 44.20 -20.98
N LYS A 504 -31.09 44.75 -21.32
CA LYS A 504 -30.85 46.19 -21.53
C LYS A 504 -31.40 47.07 -20.40
N GLY A 505 -31.36 46.56 -19.16
CA GLY A 505 -31.86 47.26 -17.98
C GLY A 505 -33.39 47.30 -17.82
N ASP A 506 -34.17 46.63 -18.67
CA ASP A 506 -35.63 46.63 -18.59
C ASP A 506 -36.18 45.25 -18.14
N LEU A 507 -36.83 45.22 -16.98
CA LEU A 507 -37.46 44.02 -16.43
C LEU A 507 -38.67 43.55 -17.27
N VAL A 508 -39.37 44.47 -17.93
CA VAL A 508 -40.52 44.13 -18.79
C VAL A 508 -40.04 43.35 -20.01
N ARG A 509 -38.89 43.75 -20.57
CA ARG A 509 -38.24 43.04 -21.67
C ARG A 509 -37.77 41.64 -21.26
N MET A 510 -37.27 41.49 -20.04
CA MET A 510 -36.80 40.21 -19.51
C MET A 510 -37.94 39.20 -19.30
N PHE A 511 -39.07 39.64 -18.76
CA PHE A 511 -40.26 38.81 -18.53
C PHE A 511 -41.30 38.91 -19.66
N ALA A 512 -40.89 39.35 -20.86
CA ALA A 512 -41.80 39.56 -21.97
C ALA A 512 -42.76 38.37 -22.22
N PRO A 513 -42.32 37.09 -22.20
CA PRO A 513 -43.24 35.95 -22.37
C PRO A 513 -44.41 35.93 -21.38
N GLN A 514 -44.17 36.27 -20.10
CA GLN A 514 -45.21 36.31 -19.06
C GLN A 514 -46.13 37.53 -19.22
N PHE A 515 -45.58 38.69 -19.59
CA PHE A 515 -46.39 39.86 -19.92
C PHE A 515 -47.31 39.62 -21.13
N TRP A 516 -46.84 38.88 -22.14
CA TRP A 516 -47.67 38.48 -23.29
C TRP A 516 -48.77 37.50 -22.90
N ARG A 517 -48.50 36.53 -22.02
CA ARG A 517 -49.51 35.59 -21.48
C ARG A 517 -50.59 36.32 -20.69
N SER A 518 -50.20 37.14 -19.72
CA SER A 518 -51.12 37.96 -18.90
C SER A 518 -51.98 38.89 -19.78
N ARG A 519 -51.39 39.52 -20.80
CA ARG A 519 -52.15 40.36 -21.75
C ARG A 519 -53.16 39.56 -22.58
N ARG A 520 -52.82 38.34 -23.00
CA ARG A 520 -53.77 37.45 -23.70
C ARG A 520 -54.93 37.04 -22.79
N GLU A 521 -54.67 36.74 -21.53
CA GLU A 521 -55.70 36.41 -20.52
C GLU A 521 -56.61 37.61 -20.25
N GLN A 522 -56.04 38.80 -20.00
CA GLN A 522 -56.81 40.03 -19.86
C GLN A 522 -57.69 40.33 -21.08
N LEU A 523 -57.19 40.08 -22.30
CA LEU A 523 -57.99 40.23 -23.52
C LEU A 523 -59.10 39.17 -23.63
N LYS A 524 -58.88 37.94 -23.15
CA LYS A 524 -59.92 36.90 -23.07
C LYS A 524 -60.98 37.27 -22.03
N GLU A 525 -60.57 37.71 -20.85
CA GLU A 525 -61.46 38.22 -19.79
C GLU A 525 -62.27 39.42 -20.26
N HIS A 526 -61.62 40.40 -20.90
CA HIS A 526 -62.33 41.57 -21.43
C HIS A 526 -63.31 41.19 -22.55
N LYS A 527 -62.97 40.21 -23.41
CA LYS A 527 -63.91 39.64 -24.39
C LYS A 527 -65.07 38.89 -23.71
N LEU A 528 -64.80 38.13 -22.65
CA LEU A 528 -65.81 37.45 -21.84
C LEU A 528 -66.73 38.44 -21.13
N LEU A 529 -66.18 39.48 -20.49
CA LEU A 529 -66.93 40.57 -19.86
C LEU A 529 -67.77 41.34 -20.88
N LYS A 530 -67.23 41.62 -22.07
CA LYS A 530 -68.03 42.19 -23.17
C LYS A 530 -69.15 41.24 -23.58
N LYS A 531 -68.90 39.93 -23.67
CA LYS A 531 -69.91 38.92 -24.00
C LYS A 531 -70.98 38.79 -22.91
N ILE A 532 -70.60 38.81 -21.63
CA ILE A 532 -71.49 38.80 -20.46
C ILE A 532 -72.32 40.09 -20.40
N ASN A 533 -71.71 41.25 -20.62
CA ASN A 533 -72.44 42.53 -20.68
C ASN A 533 -73.39 42.58 -21.87
N HIS A 534 -73.02 41.99 -23.00
CA HIS A 534 -73.91 41.87 -24.16
C HIS A 534 -75.08 40.90 -23.89
N LEU A 535 -74.84 39.81 -23.15
CA LEU A 535 -75.88 38.89 -22.68
C LEU A 535 -76.81 39.56 -21.65
N LYS A 536 -76.27 40.31 -20.68
CA LYS A 536 -77.05 41.12 -19.72
C LYS A 536 -77.89 42.20 -20.41
N GLN A 537 -77.36 42.82 -21.47
CA GLN A 537 -78.11 43.79 -22.28
C GLN A 537 -79.16 43.13 -23.17
N ALA A 538 -78.92 41.89 -23.62
CA ALA A 538 -79.91 41.09 -24.33
C ALA A 538 -81.05 40.60 -23.42
N GLU A 539 -80.79 40.36 -22.13
CA GLU A 539 -81.83 40.01 -21.14
C GLU A 539 -82.76 41.18 -20.78
N HIS A 540 -82.34 42.44 -20.93
CA HIS A 540 -83.18 43.61 -20.63
C HIS A 540 -84.23 43.98 -21.70
N LYS A 541 -84.50 43.09 -22.67
CA LYS A 541 -85.71 43.16 -23.50
C LYS A 541 -86.46 41.83 -23.48
N THR A 542 -86.80 41.37 -22.28
CA THR A 542 -87.86 40.36 -22.14
C THR A 542 -88.88 40.85 -21.12
N ASN A 543 -90.05 41.22 -21.65
CA ASN A 543 -91.22 41.65 -20.89
C ASN A 543 -91.51 40.68 -19.74
N LEU A 544 -92.03 41.22 -18.64
CA LEU A 544 -92.66 40.53 -17.51
C LEU A 544 -93.69 39.45 -17.93
N PHE A 545 -94.11 39.46 -19.20
CA PHE A 545 -94.95 38.46 -19.88
C PHE A 545 -94.26 37.11 -20.16
N HIS A 546 -92.92 37.02 -20.20
CA HIS A 546 -92.19 35.77 -20.51
C HIS A 546 -92.03 34.82 -19.31
N LEU A 547 -92.18 35.31 -18.08
CA LEU A 547 -92.14 34.49 -16.86
C LEU A 547 -93.47 33.78 -16.58
N LEU A 548 -94.58 34.25 -17.18
CA LEU A 548 -95.92 33.68 -17.01
C LEU A 548 -96.28 32.58 -18.04
N LEU A 549 -95.47 32.36 -19.07
CA LEU A 549 -95.76 31.43 -20.17
C LEU A 549 -94.75 30.26 -20.30
N TYR A 550 -94.10 29.88 -19.20
CA TYR A 550 -93.19 28.73 -19.16
C TYR A 550 -93.90 27.37 -19.26
N GLY A 551 -95.23 27.34 -19.17
CA GLY A 551 -96.03 26.11 -19.15
C GLY A 551 -96.57 25.60 -20.50
N LEU A 552 -96.56 26.42 -21.58
CA LEU A 552 -97.38 26.11 -22.77
C LEU A 552 -96.62 25.90 -24.09
N PHE A 553 -95.34 26.26 -24.21
CA PHE A 553 -94.60 26.17 -25.50
C PHE A 553 -93.23 25.51 -25.40
N TYR A 554 -93.15 24.38 -24.69
CA TYR A 554 -91.93 23.57 -24.55
C TYR A 554 -91.36 23.06 -25.89
N SER A 555 -92.20 22.80 -26.90
CA SER A 555 -91.77 22.21 -28.18
C SER A 555 -91.11 23.20 -29.15
N GLN A 556 -91.40 24.50 -29.07
CA GLN A 556 -90.84 25.51 -29.99
C GLN A 556 -89.49 26.07 -29.51
N ILE A 557 -89.21 26.02 -28.20
CA ILE A 557 -87.94 26.49 -27.62
C ILE A 557 -86.78 25.55 -27.98
N GLN A 558 -87.06 24.25 -28.18
CA GLN A 558 -86.05 23.27 -28.58
C GLN A 558 -85.47 23.54 -29.98
N GLN A 559 -86.27 24.05 -30.93
CA GLN A 559 -85.80 24.36 -32.28
C GLN A 559 -84.85 25.57 -32.32
N SER A 560 -85.09 26.60 -31.50
CA SER A 560 -84.19 27.76 -31.40
C SER A 560 -82.88 27.42 -30.68
N ALA A 561 -82.94 26.61 -29.61
CA ALA A 561 -81.75 26.12 -28.92
C ALA A 561 -80.87 25.26 -29.83
N HIS A 562 -81.49 24.41 -30.67
CA HIS A 562 -80.76 23.56 -31.61
C HIS A 562 -80.05 24.37 -32.72
N GLN A 563 -80.68 25.44 -33.22
CA GLN A 563 -80.05 26.34 -34.20
C GLN A 563 -78.86 27.12 -33.60
N ASN A 564 -78.95 27.52 -32.33
CA ASN A 564 -77.86 28.20 -31.63
C ASN A 564 -76.68 27.27 -31.35
N ILE A 565 -76.94 26.02 -30.92
CA ILE A 565 -75.90 25.00 -30.70
C ILE A 565 -75.15 24.68 -32.00
N GLN A 566 -75.87 24.52 -33.11
CA GLN A 566 -75.24 24.32 -34.42
C GLN A 566 -74.39 25.52 -34.87
N ARG A 567 -74.77 26.74 -34.50
CA ARG A 567 -74.01 27.96 -34.80
C ARG A 567 -72.70 28.03 -34.00
N TYR A 568 -72.71 27.57 -32.75
CA TYR A 568 -71.50 27.47 -31.92
C TYR A 568 -70.53 26.39 -32.41
N GLN A 569 -71.04 25.22 -32.82
CA GLN A 569 -70.21 24.13 -33.38
C GLN A 569 -69.55 24.52 -34.71
N ARG A 570 -70.21 25.33 -35.55
CA ARG A 570 -69.61 25.85 -36.80
C ARG A 570 -68.48 26.87 -36.54
N LEU A 571 -68.58 27.65 -35.45
CA LEU A 571 -67.53 28.57 -35.03
C LEU A 571 -66.31 27.83 -34.48
N GLU A 572 -66.54 26.75 -33.73
CA GLU A 572 -65.49 25.90 -33.17
C GLU A 572 -64.66 25.19 -34.24
N ARG A 573 -65.31 24.62 -35.28
CA ARG A 573 -64.61 24.05 -36.45
C ARG A 573 -63.78 25.08 -37.24
N ARG A 574 -64.27 26.32 -37.37
CA ARG A 574 -63.53 27.40 -38.04
C ARG A 574 -62.30 27.86 -37.25
N ILE A 575 -62.33 27.74 -35.93
CA ILE A 575 -61.18 28.02 -35.07
C ILE A 575 -60.14 26.91 -35.20
N GLN A 576 -60.57 25.65 -35.25
CA GLN A 576 -59.68 24.49 -35.46
C GLN A 576 -59.01 24.48 -36.85
N LEU A 577 -59.74 24.81 -37.90
CA LEU A 577 -59.19 24.92 -39.26
C LEU A 577 -58.22 26.10 -39.43
N ARG A 578 -58.38 27.16 -38.63
CA ARG A 578 -57.41 28.28 -38.58
C ARG A 578 -56.14 27.92 -37.80
N SER A 579 -56.22 27.08 -36.77
CA SER A 579 -55.02 26.59 -36.07
C SER A 579 -54.19 25.61 -36.90
N SER A 580 -54.80 24.84 -37.81
CA SER A 580 -54.06 23.91 -38.69
C SER A 580 -53.42 24.59 -39.91
N GLN A 581 -53.99 25.70 -40.42
CA GLN A 581 -53.42 26.44 -41.56
C GLN A 581 -52.22 27.35 -41.20
N PHE A 582 -51.90 27.53 -39.92
CA PHE A 582 -50.68 28.23 -39.46
C PHE A 582 -49.52 27.28 -39.09
N SER A 583 -49.70 25.97 -39.25
CA SER A 583 -48.67 24.96 -39.01
C SER A 583 -47.93 24.49 -40.28
N ASP A 584 -48.43 24.84 -41.48
CA ASP A 584 -47.84 24.44 -42.78
C ASP A 584 -47.58 25.63 -43.71
N ARG A 585 -47.23 26.80 -43.16
CA ARG A 585 -46.59 27.89 -43.91
C ARG A 585 -45.50 28.57 -43.10
#